data_AF-A0A961UXZ9-F1
#
_entry.id   AF-A0A961UXZ9-F1
#
_cell.length_a   1.000
_cell.length_b   1.000
_cell.length_c   1.000
_cell.angle_alpha   90.00
_cell.angle_beta   90.00
_cell.angle_gamma   90.00
#
_symmetry.space_group_name_H-M   'P 1'
#
loop_
_entity.id
_entity.type
_entity.pdbx_description
1 polymer ?
#
loop_
_entity_poly.entity_id
_entity_poly.type
_entity_poly.pdbx_seq_one_letter_code
_entity_poly.pdbx_strand_id
1 'polypeptide(L)'
;MPKELFVDPQVTRKADRLRFPEIPVHAYATPLAEERQRYGDRTLVRVLRDMMMVREFETMLGSFKAQGAYAGIDFVYKGPAHLSIGQEGAAVGSALALKPDDHVFGSHRSHG
;
A
#
# COMPACT_ATOMS: atom_id res chain seq x y z
N MET A 1 4.21 -15.41 -12.47
CA MET A 1 5.66 -15.72 -12.46
C MET A 1 6.07 -16.03 -13.89
N PRO A 2 7.14 -15.41 -14.42
CA PRO A 2 7.61 -15.73 -15.76
C PRO A 2 7.93 -17.23 -15.84
N LYS A 3 7.54 -17.88 -16.94
CA LYS A 3 7.75 -19.32 -17.13
C LYS A 3 9.24 -19.65 -17.29
N GLU A 4 10.01 -18.71 -17.84
CA GLU A 4 11.46 -18.78 -17.97
C GLU A 4 12.06 -17.39 -17.79
N LEU A 5 13.21 -17.32 -17.09
CA LEU A 5 14.02 -16.11 -16.97
C LEU A 5 15.41 -16.44 -17.53
N PHE A 6 15.76 -15.85 -18.68
CA PHE A 6 17.08 -16.02 -19.27
C PHE A 6 18.12 -15.22 -18.48
N VAL A 7 19.09 -15.92 -17.87
CA VAL A 7 20.17 -15.33 -17.09
C VAL A 7 21.48 -15.60 -17.83
N ASP A 8 22.03 -14.58 -18.48
CA ASP A 8 23.33 -14.65 -19.15
C ASP A 8 24.46 -14.40 -18.12
N PRO A 9 25.33 -15.38 -17.83
CA PRO A 9 26.45 -15.20 -16.91
C PRO A 9 27.46 -14.15 -17.38
N GLN A 10 27.59 -13.92 -18.70
CA GLN A 10 28.49 -12.89 -19.22
C GLN A 10 27.99 -11.47 -18.93
N VAL A 11 26.66 -11.30 -18.83
CA VAL A 11 26.04 -10.02 -18.46
C VAL A 11 25.95 -9.89 -16.94
N THR A 12 25.41 -10.90 -16.26
CA THR A 12 25.11 -10.85 -14.82
C THR A 12 26.34 -10.93 -13.91
N ARG A 13 27.47 -11.46 -14.40
CA ARG A 13 28.73 -11.51 -13.64
C ARG A 13 29.78 -10.53 -14.16
N LYS A 14 29.40 -9.62 -15.06
CA LYS A 14 30.32 -8.61 -15.58
C LYS A 14 30.81 -7.73 -14.42
N ALA A 15 32.12 -7.54 -14.34
CA ALA A 15 32.70 -6.62 -13.38
C ALA A 15 32.24 -5.19 -13.69
N ASP A 16 31.64 -4.52 -12.70
CA ASP A 16 31.17 -3.15 -12.81
C ASP A 16 31.14 -2.48 -11.41
N ARG A 17 30.94 -1.17 -11.37
CA ARG A 17 30.76 -0.39 -10.15
C ARG A 17 29.37 0.20 -10.10
N LEU A 18 28.57 -0.25 -9.13
CA LEU A 18 27.29 0.39 -8.81
C LEU A 18 27.54 1.76 -8.19
N ARG A 19 26.95 2.80 -8.80
CA ARG A 19 26.87 4.14 -8.22
C ARG A 19 25.40 4.39 -7.91
N PHE A 20 25.09 4.64 -6.65
CA PHE A 20 23.72 4.77 -6.19
C PHE A 20 23.49 6.19 -5.66
N PRO A 21 22.36 6.84 -6.01
CA PRO A 21 22.02 8.12 -5.41
C PRO A 21 21.78 7.97 -3.90
N GLU A 22 21.97 9.05 -3.15
CA GLU A 22 21.52 9.09 -1.77
C GLU A 22 19.99 8.95 -1.73
N ILE A 23 19.49 7.99 -0.93
CA ILE A 23 18.05 7.85 -0.70
C ILE A 23 17.72 8.55 0.61
N PRO A 24 16.93 9.63 0.58
CA PRO A 24 16.47 10.27 1.80
C PRO A 24 15.47 9.37 2.53
N VAL A 25 15.64 9.21 3.84
CA VAL A 25 14.77 8.39 4.72
C VAL A 25 14.01 9.33 5.67
N HIS A 26 12.69 9.15 5.77
CA HIS A 26 11.81 10.01 6.59
C HIS A 26 11.93 11.51 6.28
N ALA A 27 12.25 11.88 5.04
CA ALA A 27 12.49 13.27 4.65
C ALA A 27 11.25 14.01 4.15
N TYR A 28 10.05 13.46 4.37
CA TYR A 28 8.82 14.16 4.00
C TYR A 28 8.59 15.33 4.96
N ALA A 29 8.86 16.54 4.47
CA ALA A 29 8.72 17.78 5.23
C ALA A 29 7.90 18.85 4.48
N THR A 30 7.19 18.47 3.42
CA THR A 30 6.37 19.41 2.64
C THR A 30 5.28 20.01 3.53
N PRO A 31 5.19 21.35 3.65
CA PRO A 31 4.13 21.99 4.42
C PRO A 31 2.75 21.67 3.87
N LEU A 32 1.76 21.54 4.76
CA LEU A 32 0.37 21.26 4.36
C LEU A 32 -0.19 22.29 3.37
N ALA A 33 0.21 23.56 3.47
CA ALA A 33 -0.21 24.61 2.55
C ALA A 33 0.19 24.30 1.09
N GLU A 34 1.39 23.76 0.88
CA GLU A 34 1.87 23.37 -0.45
C GLU A 34 1.13 22.13 -0.96
N GLU A 35 0.85 21.16 -0.09
CA GLU A 35 0.05 19.98 -0.49
C GLU A 35 -1.40 20.35 -0.83
N ARG A 36 -1.99 21.32 -0.12
CA ARG A 36 -3.31 21.88 -0.43
C ARG A 36 -3.29 22.58 -1.79
N GLN A 37 -2.23 23.31 -2.12
CA GLN A 37 -2.08 23.92 -3.44
C GLN A 37 -1.91 22.86 -4.55
N ARG A 38 -1.14 21.79 -4.28
CA ARG A 38 -0.86 20.72 -5.25
C ARG A 38 -2.08 19.86 -5.55
N TYR A 39 -2.80 19.41 -4.51
CA TYR A 39 -3.87 18.40 -4.65
C TYR A 39 -5.28 18.96 -4.47
N GLY A 40 -5.42 20.09 -3.78
CA GLY A 40 -6.71 20.67 -3.41
C GLY A 40 -7.36 19.98 -2.21
N ASP A 41 -8.10 20.77 -1.42
CA ASP A 41 -8.73 20.32 -0.17
C ASP A 41 -9.64 19.11 -0.35
N ARG A 42 -10.43 19.10 -1.43
CA ARG A 42 -11.37 18.00 -1.70
C ARG A 42 -10.64 16.67 -1.89
N THR A 43 -9.49 16.70 -2.56
CA THR A 43 -8.67 15.51 -2.77
C THR A 43 -8.05 15.06 -1.46
N LEU A 44 -7.51 15.97 -0.66
CA LEU A 44 -6.90 15.63 0.63
C LEU A 44 -7.91 15.05 1.63
N VAL A 45 -9.13 15.59 1.66
CA VAL A 45 -10.23 15.01 2.45
C VAL A 45 -10.57 13.60 1.96
N ARG A 46 -10.58 13.37 0.65
CA ARG A 46 -10.79 12.03 0.09
C ARG A 46 -9.63 11.09 0.47
N VAL A 47 -8.38 11.53 0.41
CA VAL A 47 -7.22 10.72 0.86
C VAL A 47 -7.38 10.30 2.32
N LEU A 48 -7.78 11.21 3.20
CA LEU A 48 -8.07 10.87 4.60
C LEU A 48 -9.22 9.87 4.72
N ARG A 49 -10.31 10.09 3.99
CA ARG A 49 -11.46 9.19 3.97
C ARG A 49 -11.06 7.79 3.51
N ASP A 50 -10.28 7.68 2.44
CA ASP A 50 -9.85 6.41 1.88
C ASP A 50 -8.95 5.67 2.89
N MET A 51 -8.04 6.36 3.59
CA MET A 51 -7.26 5.76 4.68
C MET A 51 -8.14 5.26 5.84
N MET A 52 -9.17 6.03 6.21
CA MET A 52 -10.12 5.61 7.25
C MET A 52 -10.95 4.40 6.83
N MET A 53 -11.34 4.31 5.55
CA MET A 53 -12.06 3.15 5.01
C MET A 53 -11.19 1.89 5.03
N VAL A 54 -9.92 2.00 4.65
CA VAL A 54 -8.97 0.89 4.78
C VAL A 54 -8.86 0.47 6.24
N ARG A 55 -8.62 1.41 7.16
CA ARG A 55 -8.55 1.11 8.61
C ARG A 55 -9.79 0.36 9.10
N GLU A 56 -10.98 0.83 8.75
CA GLU A 56 -12.22 0.21 9.18
C GLU A 56 -12.39 -1.21 8.63
N PHE A 57 -12.07 -1.41 7.35
CA PHE A 57 -12.08 -2.73 6.73
C PHE A 57 -11.12 -3.70 7.43
N GLU A 58 -9.89 -3.26 7.71
CA GLU A 58 -8.91 -4.07 8.43
C GLU A 58 -9.37 -4.42 9.86
N THR A 59 -9.92 -3.43 10.57
CA THR A 59 -10.46 -3.62 11.92
C THR A 59 -11.63 -4.60 11.92
N MET A 60 -12.52 -4.50 10.94
CA MET A 60 -13.62 -5.43 10.73
C MET A 60 -13.12 -6.86 10.49
N LEU A 61 -12.15 -7.04 9.59
CA LEU A 61 -11.58 -8.35 9.30
C LEU A 61 -10.90 -8.94 10.55
N GLY A 62 -10.19 -8.10 11.31
CA GLY A 62 -9.61 -8.46 12.60
C GLY A 62 -10.64 -8.93 13.62
N SER A 63 -11.79 -8.24 13.69
CA SER A 63 -12.91 -8.61 14.56
C SER A 63 -13.50 -9.97 14.20
N PHE A 64 -13.78 -10.23 12.92
CA PHE A 64 -14.24 -11.55 12.49
C PHE A 64 -13.24 -12.66 12.80
N LYS A 65 -11.93 -12.39 12.67
CA LYS A 65 -10.91 -13.39 12.97
C LYS A 65 -10.79 -13.69 14.47
N ALA A 66 -10.87 -12.66 15.30
CA ALA A 66 -10.64 -12.78 16.74
C ALA A 66 -11.89 -13.21 17.52
N GLN A 67 -13.06 -12.70 17.11
CA GLN A 67 -14.31 -12.81 17.86
C GLN A 67 -15.40 -13.61 17.11
N GLY A 68 -15.23 -13.83 15.80
CA GLY A 68 -16.26 -14.48 14.98
C GLY A 68 -17.46 -13.60 14.66
N ALA A 69 -17.37 -12.29 14.95
CA ALA A 69 -18.44 -11.32 14.68
C ALA A 69 -17.87 -9.91 14.46
N TYR A 70 -18.64 -9.06 13.80
CA TYR A 70 -18.39 -7.62 13.68
C TYR A 70 -19.73 -6.89 13.51
N ALA A 71 -19.93 -5.79 14.25
CA ALA A 71 -21.16 -4.99 14.20
C ALA A 71 -22.48 -5.80 14.30
N GLY A 72 -22.48 -6.86 15.12
CA GLY A 72 -23.64 -7.74 15.31
C GLY A 72 -23.88 -8.75 14.18
N ILE A 73 -22.98 -8.83 13.20
CA ILE A 73 -22.99 -9.84 12.14
C ILE A 73 -22.08 -10.97 12.58
N ASP A 74 -22.60 -12.20 12.64
CA ASP A 74 -21.81 -13.39 12.95
C ASP A 74 -21.17 -13.96 11.69
N PHE A 75 -19.84 -14.10 11.72
CA PHE A 75 -19.08 -14.77 10.67
C PHE A 75 -17.74 -15.26 11.21
N VAL A 76 -17.58 -16.58 11.29
CA VAL A 76 -16.33 -17.22 11.76
C VAL A 76 -15.35 -17.35 10.60
N TYR A 77 -14.39 -16.44 10.52
CA TYR A 77 -13.36 -16.47 9.48
C TYR A 77 -12.26 -17.49 9.78
N LYS A 78 -12.28 -18.61 9.05
CA LYS A 78 -11.37 -19.75 9.28
C LYS A 78 -9.99 -19.60 8.60
N GLY A 79 -9.85 -18.70 7.63
CA GLY A 79 -8.58 -18.47 6.90
C GLY A 79 -7.56 -17.60 7.64
N PRO A 80 -6.32 -17.50 7.15
CA PRO A 80 -5.37 -16.50 7.62
C PRO A 80 -5.79 -15.09 7.19
N ALA A 81 -5.63 -14.10 8.06
CA ALA A 81 -5.87 -12.69 7.75
C ALA A 81 -4.59 -11.89 8.02
N HIS A 82 -4.06 -11.23 6.99
CA HIS A 82 -2.81 -10.48 7.07
C HIS A 82 -3.10 -8.98 7.18
N LEU A 83 -3.49 -8.50 8.36
CA LEU A 83 -4.01 -7.14 8.52
C LEU A 83 -2.98 -6.05 8.17
N SER A 84 -3.32 -5.09 7.31
CA SER A 84 -2.45 -3.97 6.91
C SER A 84 -2.60 -2.72 7.77
N ILE A 85 -3.12 -2.87 9.00
CA ILE A 85 -3.30 -1.76 9.95
C ILE A 85 -1.98 -1.02 10.17
N GLY A 86 -1.98 0.29 9.94
CA GLY A 86 -0.80 1.15 10.02
C GLY A 86 -0.07 1.36 8.68
N GLN A 87 -0.56 0.76 7.59
CA GLN A 87 0.00 0.90 6.24
C GLN A 87 -0.94 1.67 5.28
N GLU A 88 -1.99 2.31 5.81
CA GLU A 88 -3.03 2.97 5.00
C GLU A 88 -2.46 4.09 4.14
N GLY A 89 -1.53 4.88 4.70
CA GLY A 89 -0.86 5.94 3.95
C GLY A 89 -0.01 5.43 2.80
N ALA A 90 0.56 4.22 2.90
CA ALA A 90 1.32 3.62 1.82
C ALA A 90 0.40 3.16 0.68
N ALA A 91 -0.73 2.51 0.99
CA ALA A 91 -1.70 2.04 0.01
C ALA A 91 -2.37 3.22 -0.72
N VAL A 92 -3.00 4.13 0.04
CA VAL A 92 -3.72 5.28 -0.52
C VAL A 92 -2.77 6.27 -1.19
N GLY A 93 -1.61 6.52 -0.59
CA GLY A 93 -0.59 7.40 -1.16
C GLY A 93 -0.02 6.88 -2.48
N SER A 94 0.22 5.57 -2.59
CA SER A 94 0.64 4.95 -3.86
C SER A 94 -0.46 5.06 -4.92
N ALA A 95 -1.71 4.79 -4.54
CA ALA A 95 -2.85 4.89 -5.45
C ALA A 95 -3.10 6.32 -5.95
N LEU A 96 -2.78 7.35 -5.15
CA LEU A 96 -2.92 8.76 -5.55
C LEU A 96 -2.08 9.14 -6.78
N ALA A 97 -0.98 8.42 -7.03
CA ALA A 97 -0.11 8.63 -8.17
C ALA A 97 -0.51 7.85 -9.43
N LEU A 98 -1.53 7.00 -9.34
CA LEU A 98 -1.96 6.09 -10.40
C LEU A 98 -3.26 6.56 -11.07
N LYS A 99 -3.49 6.03 -12.26
CA LYS A 99 -4.77 6.08 -12.99
C LYS A 99 -5.53 4.76 -12.82
N PRO A 100 -6.85 4.75 -13.01
CA PRO A 100 -7.66 3.52 -12.90
C PRO A 100 -7.23 2.36 -13.80
N ASP A 101 -6.58 2.69 -14.91
CA ASP A 101 -6.09 1.80 -15.96
C ASP A 101 -4.63 1.37 -15.75
N ASP A 102 -3.94 1.91 -14.74
CA ASP A 102 -2.62 1.43 -14.35
C ASP A 102 -2.70 0.08 -13.63
N HIS A 103 -1.66 -0.74 -13.80
CA HIS A 103 -1.60 -2.07 -13.19
C HIS A 103 -0.98 -2.02 -11.79
N VAL A 104 -1.63 -2.69 -10.83
CA VAL A 104 -1.12 -2.90 -9.47
C VAL A 104 -0.85 -4.39 -9.24
N PHE A 105 0.38 -4.72 -8.85
CA PHE A 105 0.77 -6.09 -8.49
C PHE A 105 0.90 -6.22 -6.98
N GLY A 106 -0.17 -6.68 -6.34
CA GLY A 106 -0.26 -6.83 -4.88
C GLY A 106 0.26 -8.16 -4.33
N SER A 107 0.25 -8.26 -3.01
CA SER A 107 0.51 -9.49 -2.24
C SER A 107 -0.71 -9.89 -1.40
N HIS A 108 -0.55 -10.83 -0.48
CA HIS A 108 -1.58 -11.25 0.46
C HIS A 108 -1.99 -10.17 1.49
N ARG A 109 -1.33 -9.00 1.49
CA ARG A 109 -1.59 -7.84 2.36
C ARG A 109 -2.09 -6.61 1.58
N SER A 110 -2.53 -6.79 0.33
CA SER A 110 -2.90 -5.69 -0.59
C SER A 110 -4.41 -5.50 -0.72
N HIS A 111 -5.11 -5.53 0.42
CA HIS A 111 -6.57 -5.34 0.47
C HIS A 111 -6.97 -3.88 0.73
N GLY A 112 -6.04 -3.06 1.22
CA GLY A 112 -6.18 -1.60 1.29
C GLY A 112 -5.86 -0.88 0.00
#